data_AF-A0AAW6S4V6-F1
#
_entry.id   AF-A0AAW6S4V6-F1
#
_cell.length_a   1.000
_cell.length_b   1.000
_cell.length_c   1.000
_cell.angle_alpha   90.00
_cell.angle_beta   90.00
_cell.angle_gamma   90.00
#
_symmetry.space_group_name_H-M   'P 1'
#
loop_
_entity.id
_entity.type
_entity.pdbx_description
1 polymer ?
#
loop_
_entity_poly.entity_id
_entity_poly.type
_entity_poly.pdbx_seq_one_letter_code
_entity_poly.pdbx_strand_id
1 'polypeptide(L)'
;MKAALVRDEDKFALTQKMVKLGFRRKIIVHSLNASDRVIDFLRKEFHLSDVSIGRLKHSETLLNTTHKKVEATNFMSIYLRRSKDPNNSDNIVDVVSAFEIYRELNLKFRPEEASKVMIDANEAWTLARDFRAEEIRMVRCFRCDLSFISPQSCDRPRKKHICPFCSDAEAENESS
;
A
#
# COMPACT_ATOMS: atom_id res chain seq x y z
N MET A 1 -15.33 4.30 -21.05
CA MET A 1 -15.05 5.60 -20.43
C MET A 1 -13.62 5.99 -20.76
N LYS A 2 -13.38 7.23 -21.19
CA LYS A 2 -12.03 7.72 -21.53
C LYS A 2 -11.17 7.73 -20.27
N ALA A 3 -9.99 7.11 -20.31
CA ALA A 3 -8.91 7.40 -19.39
C ALA A 3 -8.82 8.93 -19.25
N ALA A 4 -8.89 9.44 -18.02
CA ALA A 4 -8.61 10.84 -17.77
C ALA A 4 -7.25 11.13 -18.42
N LEU A 5 -7.23 11.97 -19.46
CA LEU A 5 -6.03 12.37 -20.16
C LEU A 5 -5.21 13.21 -19.19
N VAL A 6 -4.43 12.54 -18.34
CA VAL A 6 -3.34 13.15 -17.60
C VAL A 6 -2.47 13.81 -18.66
N ARG A 7 -2.28 15.13 -18.58
CA ARG A 7 -1.43 15.85 -19.54
C ARG A 7 -0.04 15.23 -19.49
N ASP A 8 0.70 15.27 -20.59
CA ASP A 8 2.00 14.58 -20.63
C ASP A 8 3.00 15.15 -19.59
N GLU A 9 2.89 16.43 -19.25
CA GLU A 9 3.59 17.05 -18.12
C GLU A 9 3.20 16.44 -16.77
N ASP A 10 1.90 16.22 -16.54
CA ASP A 10 1.37 15.60 -15.32
C ASP A 10 1.81 14.12 -15.22
N LYS A 11 1.92 13.40 -16.35
CA LYS A 11 2.42 12.02 -16.40
C LYS A 11 3.90 11.95 -16.07
N PHE A 12 4.72 12.85 -16.62
CA PHE A 12 6.15 12.89 -16.34
C PHE A 12 6.40 13.19 -14.85
N ALA A 13 5.71 14.18 -14.29
CA ALA A 13 5.80 14.52 -12.87
C ALA A 13 5.39 13.34 -11.96
N LEU A 14 4.32 12.63 -12.32
CA LEU A 14 3.89 11.44 -11.58
C LEU A 14 4.88 10.28 -11.73
N THR A 15 5.45 10.08 -12.92
CA THR A 15 6.52 9.09 -13.16
C THR A 15 7.72 9.39 -12.27
N GLN A 16 8.17 10.64 -12.21
CA GLN A 16 9.25 11.08 -11.34
C GLN A 16 8.95 10.78 -9.87
N LYS A 17 7.73 11.09 -9.40
CA LYS A 17 7.30 10.79 -8.04
C LYS A 17 7.31 9.29 -7.75
N MET A 18 6.78 8.47 -8.65
CA MET A 18 6.79 7.01 -8.50
C MET A 18 8.21 6.43 -8.45
N VAL A 19 9.13 6.95 -9.28
CA VAL A 19 10.54 6.53 -9.23
C VAL A 19 11.17 6.89 -7.88
N LYS A 20 11.01 8.13 -7.41
CA LYS A 20 11.53 8.59 -6.10
C LYS A 20 10.98 7.81 -4.91
N LEU A 21 9.72 7.37 -4.99
CA LEU A 21 9.06 6.59 -3.94
C LEU A 21 9.44 5.09 -3.99
N GLY A 22 10.17 4.64 -5.01
CA GLY A 22 10.64 3.25 -5.10
C GLY A 22 9.66 2.28 -5.75
N PHE A 23 8.71 2.77 -6.56
CA PHE A 23 7.85 1.89 -7.35
C PHE A 23 8.66 1.10 -8.38
N ARG A 24 8.29 -0.16 -8.58
CA ARG A 24 8.87 -1.03 -9.61
C ARG A 24 8.52 -0.52 -10.99
N ARG A 25 9.48 -0.64 -11.92
CA ARG A 25 9.34 -0.34 -13.35
C ARG A 25 8.03 -0.86 -13.93
N LYS A 26 7.71 -2.15 -13.71
CA LYS A 26 6.49 -2.78 -14.24
C LYS A 26 5.21 -2.07 -13.81
N ILE A 27 5.14 -1.57 -12.57
CA ILE A 27 3.97 -0.82 -12.07
C ILE A 27 3.88 0.53 -12.76
N ILE A 28 5.00 1.23 -12.91
CA ILE A 28 5.06 2.54 -13.57
C ILE A 28 4.66 2.43 -15.04
N VAL A 29 5.23 1.46 -15.76
CA VAL A 29 4.92 1.20 -17.17
C VAL A 29 3.44 0.83 -17.33
N HIS A 30 2.93 -0.09 -16.50
CA HIS A 30 1.53 -0.50 -16.57
C HIS A 30 0.56 0.66 -16.29
N SER A 31 0.86 1.50 -15.31
CA SER A 31 -0.08 2.53 -14.85
C SER A 31 -0.04 3.82 -15.66
N LEU A 32 1.12 4.18 -16.22
CA LEU A 32 1.32 5.47 -16.90
C LEU A 32 1.71 5.34 -18.37
N ASN A 33 1.96 4.12 -18.85
CA ASN A 33 2.56 3.86 -20.16
C ASN A 33 3.88 4.65 -20.36
N ALA A 34 4.64 4.84 -19.27
CA ALA A 34 5.91 5.54 -19.30
C ALA A 34 6.96 4.69 -20.03
N SER A 35 7.81 5.32 -20.84
CA SER A 35 8.88 4.60 -21.54
C SER A 35 9.98 4.16 -20.57
N ASP A 36 10.59 3.00 -20.86
CA ASP A 36 11.72 2.49 -20.08
C ASP A 36 12.89 3.48 -20.03
N ARG A 37 13.14 4.20 -21.13
CA ARG A 37 14.19 5.23 -21.20
C ARG A 37 13.99 6.35 -20.19
N VAL A 38 12.74 6.79 -20.00
CA VAL A 38 12.41 7.83 -19.00
C VAL A 38 12.63 7.29 -17.58
N ILE A 39 12.24 6.05 -17.32
CA ILE A 39 12.44 5.41 -16.02
C ILE A 39 13.94 5.24 -15.72
N ASP A 40 14.74 4.83 -16.71
CA ASP A 40 16.19 4.67 -16.60
C ASP A 40 16.88 6.01 -16.31
N PHE A 41 16.48 7.04 -17.04
CA PHE A 41 16.98 8.41 -16.84
C PHE A 41 16.71 8.87 -15.41
N LEU A 42 15.46 8.78 -14.95
CA LEU A 42 15.06 9.21 -13.60
C LEU A 42 15.75 8.39 -12.49
N ARG A 43 15.94 7.08 -12.70
CA ARG A 43 16.67 6.22 -11.73
C ARG A 43 18.13 6.62 -11.60
N LYS A 44 18.79 6.92 -12.72
CA LYS A 44 20.17 7.43 -12.73
C LYS A 44 20.25 8.81 -12.06
N GLU A 45 19.31 9.70 -12.37
CA GLU A 45 19.21 11.04 -11.78
C GLU A 45 19.08 11.01 -10.25
N PHE A 46 18.29 10.08 -9.70
CA PHE A 46 18.10 9.94 -8.26
C PHE A 46 19.06 8.95 -7.59
N HIS A 47 20.09 8.47 -8.30
CA HIS A 47 21.06 7.49 -7.80
C HIS A 47 20.41 6.22 -7.20
N LEU A 48 19.32 5.76 -7.80
CA LEU A 48 18.56 4.60 -7.35
C LEU A 48 19.02 3.33 -8.06
N SER A 49 19.27 2.27 -7.30
CA SER A 49 19.49 0.93 -7.82
C SER A 49 18.19 0.30 -8.33
N ASP A 50 18.31 -0.74 -9.17
CA ASP A 50 17.14 -1.46 -9.67
C ASP A 50 16.41 -2.16 -8.53
N VAL A 51 15.07 -2.07 -8.56
CA VAL A 51 14.20 -2.73 -7.57
C VAL A 51 14.04 -4.20 -7.96
N SER A 52 13.91 -5.08 -6.97
CA SER A 52 13.88 -6.54 -7.14
C SER A 52 12.98 -7.03 -8.30
N ILE A 53 13.54 -7.97 -9.09
CA ILE A 53 12.96 -8.51 -10.34
C ILE A 53 11.89 -9.60 -10.05
N GLY A 54 11.79 -10.08 -8.81
CA GLY A 54 10.88 -11.15 -8.40
C GLY A 54 9.39 -10.79 -8.51
N ARG A 55 8.50 -11.78 -8.35
CA ARG A 55 7.05 -11.53 -8.33
C ARG A 55 6.68 -10.60 -7.16
N LEU A 56 5.66 -9.77 -7.36
CA LEU A 56 5.04 -9.04 -6.24
C LEU A 56 4.39 -10.07 -5.31
N LYS A 57 4.57 -9.90 -4.00
CA LYS A 57 3.93 -10.77 -3.01
C LYS A 57 2.42 -10.53 -3.04
N HIS A 58 1.64 -11.55 -2.68
CA HIS A 58 0.20 -11.38 -2.45
C HIS A 58 -0.04 -10.65 -1.12
N SER A 59 -1.12 -9.87 -1.04
CA SER A 59 -1.50 -9.22 0.22
C SER A 59 -1.70 -10.21 1.36
N GLU A 60 -2.21 -11.42 1.14
CA GLU A 60 -2.34 -12.43 2.19
C GLU A 60 -1.00 -12.72 2.88
N THR A 61 0.10 -12.82 2.13
CA THR A 61 1.44 -13.03 2.70
C THR A 61 1.89 -11.83 3.53
N LEU A 62 1.57 -10.61 3.07
CA LEU A 62 1.88 -9.37 3.79
C LEU A 62 1.10 -9.29 5.12
N LEU A 63 -0.16 -9.71 5.12
CA LEU A 63 -1.07 -9.59 6.27
C LEU A 63 -0.90 -10.71 7.31
N ASN A 64 0.05 -11.63 7.10
CA ASN A 64 0.33 -12.74 8.03
C ASN A 64 1.05 -12.30 9.32
N THR A 65 1.72 -11.15 9.34
CA THR A 65 2.37 -10.64 10.55
C THR A 65 1.57 -9.49 11.15
N THR A 66 1.44 -9.45 12.48
CA THR A 66 0.64 -8.42 13.16
C THR A 66 1.12 -7.02 12.81
N HIS A 67 2.44 -6.83 12.83
CA HIS A 67 3.08 -5.57 12.49
C HIS A 67 2.73 -5.09 11.07
N LYS A 68 2.89 -5.94 10.04
CA LYS A 68 2.55 -5.53 8.65
C LYS A 68 1.05 -5.30 8.48
N LYS A 69 0.21 -6.00 9.22
CA LYS A 69 -1.24 -5.77 9.24
C LYS A 69 -1.62 -4.42 9.83
N VAL A 70 -0.91 -3.94 10.86
CA VAL A 70 -1.05 -2.57 11.38
C VAL A 70 -0.69 -1.55 10.31
N GLU A 71 0.49 -1.69 9.70
CA GLU A 71 0.95 -0.73 8.68
C GLU A 71 0.08 -0.73 7.43
N ALA A 72 -0.37 -1.91 6.98
CA ALA A 72 -1.35 -2.04 5.90
C ALA A 72 -2.68 -1.38 6.25
N THR A 73 -3.16 -1.52 7.49
CA THR A 73 -4.38 -0.84 7.97
C THR A 73 -4.22 0.68 7.93
N ASN A 74 -3.08 1.20 8.38
CA ASN A 74 -2.79 2.63 8.38
C ASN A 74 -2.77 3.19 6.95
N PHE A 75 -2.03 2.54 6.04
CA PHE A 75 -2.00 2.91 4.63
C PHE A 75 -3.40 2.86 3.99
N MET A 76 -4.14 1.75 4.15
CA MET A 76 -5.47 1.59 3.56
C MET A 76 -6.46 2.63 4.10
N SER A 77 -6.35 3.00 5.38
CA SER A 77 -7.17 4.07 5.96
C SER A 77 -6.90 5.44 5.30
N ILE A 78 -5.64 5.74 4.97
CA ILE A 78 -5.28 6.96 4.23
C ILE A 78 -5.79 6.87 2.79
N TYR A 79 -5.55 5.75 2.11
CA TYR A 79 -5.96 5.53 0.72
C TYR A 79 -7.48 5.68 0.55
N LEU A 80 -8.28 5.00 1.37
CA LEU A 80 -9.74 5.04 1.26
C LEU A 80 -10.35 6.40 1.63
N ARG A 81 -9.69 7.20 2.47
CA ARG A 81 -10.11 8.58 2.77
C ARG A 81 -9.74 9.56 1.66
N ARG A 82 -8.66 9.31 0.93
CA ARG A 82 -8.20 10.19 -0.15
C ARG A 82 -8.81 9.85 -1.50
N SER A 83 -9.12 8.58 -1.73
CA SER A 83 -9.62 8.15 -3.02
C SER A 83 -11.04 8.63 -3.25
N LYS A 84 -11.26 9.33 -4.37
CA LYS A 84 -12.60 9.77 -4.79
C LYS A 84 -13.44 8.61 -5.30
N ASP A 85 -12.78 7.58 -5.84
CA ASP A 85 -13.37 6.35 -6.32
C ASP A 85 -12.37 5.20 -6.09
N PRO A 86 -12.37 4.59 -4.88
CA PRO A 86 -11.41 3.55 -4.54
C PRO A 86 -11.60 2.26 -5.35
N ASN A 87 -12.71 2.11 -6.07
CA ASN A 87 -12.96 0.97 -6.94
C ASN A 87 -12.36 1.15 -8.34
N ASN A 88 -11.91 2.35 -8.69
CA ASN A 88 -11.27 2.62 -9.96
C ASN A 88 -9.86 1.98 -10.03
N SER A 89 -9.72 0.92 -10.84
CA SER A 89 -8.46 0.20 -11.06
C SER A 89 -7.35 1.08 -11.64
N ASP A 90 -7.71 2.10 -12.41
CA ASP A 90 -6.77 2.88 -13.21
C ASP A 90 -6.18 4.06 -12.41
N ASN A 91 -6.69 4.32 -11.21
CA ASN A 91 -6.27 5.49 -10.44
C ASN A 91 -5.00 5.23 -9.60
N ILE A 92 -3.86 5.14 -10.28
CA ILE A 92 -2.54 5.09 -9.63
C ILE A 92 -2.21 6.37 -8.84
N VAL A 93 -2.82 7.51 -9.20
CA VAL A 93 -2.57 8.80 -8.55
C VAL A 93 -2.96 8.74 -7.07
N ASP A 94 -4.11 8.15 -6.76
CA ASP A 94 -4.59 8.02 -5.39
C ASP A 94 -3.67 7.12 -4.54
N VAL A 95 -3.16 6.04 -5.13
CA VAL A 95 -2.21 5.13 -4.46
C VAL A 95 -0.91 5.86 -4.16
N VAL A 96 -0.36 6.57 -5.14
CA VAL A 96 0.90 7.32 -4.99
C VAL A 96 0.74 8.43 -3.94
N SER A 97 -0.35 9.19 -3.99
CA SER A 97 -0.63 10.25 -3.03
C SER A 97 -0.83 9.71 -1.62
N ALA A 98 -1.58 8.61 -1.47
CA ALA A 98 -1.78 7.98 -0.16
C ALA A 98 -0.48 7.41 0.42
N PHE A 99 0.36 6.80 -0.41
CA PHE A 99 1.64 6.26 0.01
C PHE A 99 2.63 7.35 0.43
N GLU A 100 2.66 8.47 -0.29
CA GLU A 100 3.47 9.64 0.07
C GLU A 100 3.10 10.17 1.46
N ILE A 101 1.81 10.37 1.73
CA ILE A 101 1.30 10.80 3.05
C ILE A 101 1.67 9.77 4.12
N TYR A 102 1.44 8.49 3.87
CA TYR A 102 1.78 7.41 4.79
C TYR A 102 3.28 7.43 5.14
N ARG A 103 4.15 7.60 4.14
CA ARG A 103 5.60 7.67 4.32
C ARG A 103 6.01 8.90 5.10
N GLU A 104 5.46 10.07 4.78
CA GLU A 104 5.75 11.31 5.50
C GLU A 104 5.35 11.23 6.98
N LEU A 105 4.18 10.67 7.28
CA LEU A 105 3.73 10.47 8.66
C LEU A 105 4.67 9.53 9.43
N ASN A 106 5.09 8.43 8.81
CA ASN A 106 6.04 7.51 9.43
C ASN A 106 7.40 8.15 9.71
N LEU A 107 7.97 8.84 8.74
CA LEU A 107 9.26 9.51 8.91
C LEU A 107 9.18 10.65 9.94
N LYS A 108 8.04 11.31 10.06
CA LYS A 108 7.84 12.41 11.02
C LYS A 108 7.66 11.92 12.45
N PHE A 109 6.89 10.84 12.67
CA PHE A 109 6.49 10.41 14.01
C PHE A 109 7.23 9.16 14.52
N ARG A 110 7.88 8.40 13.63
CA ARG A 110 8.61 7.15 13.95
C ARG A 110 9.92 7.05 13.13
N PRO A 111 10.81 8.06 13.14
CA PRO A 111 11.95 8.14 12.22
C PRO A 111 12.94 6.97 12.36
N GLU A 112 13.15 6.45 13.57
CA GLU A 112 14.11 5.37 13.84
C GLU A 112 13.58 3.99 13.43
N GLU A 113 12.25 3.78 13.54
CA GLU A 113 11.62 2.52 13.16
C GLU A 113 11.16 2.49 11.71
N ALA A 114 10.88 3.64 11.10
CA ALA A 114 10.24 3.79 9.78
C ALA A 114 10.81 2.82 8.73
N SER A 115 12.13 2.75 8.62
CA SER A 115 12.81 1.89 7.64
C SER A 115 12.61 0.39 7.86
N LYS A 116 12.35 -0.05 9.09
CA LYS A 116 12.17 -1.45 9.49
C LYS A 116 10.71 -1.89 9.38
N VAL A 117 9.81 -0.98 9.69
CA VAL A 117 8.39 -1.28 9.94
C VAL A 117 7.53 -1.04 8.70
N MET A 118 7.83 0.01 7.95
CA MET A 118 6.93 0.49 6.91
C MET A 118 6.65 -0.56 5.84
N ILE A 119 5.46 -0.45 5.23
CA ILE A 119 5.25 -1.07 3.93
C ILE A 119 5.98 -0.28 2.85
N ASP A 120 6.48 -0.97 1.83
CA ASP A 120 7.08 -0.31 0.67
C ASP A 120 6.01 0.12 -0.36
N ALA A 121 6.41 0.93 -1.35
CA ALA A 121 5.51 1.47 -2.37
C ALA A 121 4.77 0.38 -3.18
N ASN A 122 5.42 -0.78 -3.36
CA ASN A 122 4.90 -1.89 -4.13
C ASN A 122 3.95 -2.75 -3.29
N GLU A 123 4.22 -2.88 -1.99
CA GLU A 123 3.28 -3.43 -1.02
C GLU A 123 2.01 -2.56 -0.94
N ALA A 124 2.16 -1.23 -0.88
CA ALA A 124 1.04 -0.29 -0.93
C ALA A 124 0.20 -0.43 -2.22
N TRP A 125 0.85 -0.52 -3.38
CA TRP A 125 0.16 -0.78 -4.65
C TRP A 125 -0.56 -2.14 -4.66
N THR A 126 0.06 -3.17 -4.11
CA THR A 126 -0.52 -4.52 -3.98
C THR A 126 -1.78 -4.48 -3.12
N LEU A 127 -1.75 -3.80 -1.98
CA LEU A 127 -2.91 -3.63 -1.11
C LEU A 127 -4.07 -2.93 -1.84
N ALA A 128 -3.80 -1.83 -2.55
CA ALA A 128 -4.85 -1.13 -3.31
C ALA A 128 -5.41 -2.00 -4.46
N ARG A 129 -4.57 -2.78 -5.15
CA ARG A 129 -5.00 -3.73 -6.17
C ARG A 129 -5.90 -4.82 -5.56
N ASP A 130 -5.44 -5.48 -4.51
CA ASP A 130 -6.13 -6.63 -3.90
C ASP A 130 -7.43 -6.18 -3.22
N PHE A 131 -7.48 -4.93 -2.72
CA PHE A 131 -8.73 -4.33 -2.22
C PHE A 131 -9.76 -4.17 -3.34
N ARG A 132 -9.34 -3.66 -4.50
CA ARG A 132 -10.21 -3.50 -5.68
C ARG A 132 -10.65 -4.84 -6.28
N ALA A 133 -9.83 -5.88 -6.13
CA ALA A 133 -10.16 -7.24 -6.50
C ALA A 133 -11.00 -7.99 -5.45
N GLU A 134 -11.38 -7.31 -4.35
CA GLU A 134 -12.13 -7.88 -3.23
C GLU A 134 -11.42 -9.07 -2.54
N GLU A 135 -10.11 -9.20 -2.71
CA GLU A 135 -9.29 -10.21 -2.01
C GLU A 135 -9.00 -9.80 -0.56
N ILE A 136 -9.01 -8.49 -0.29
CA ILE A 136 -8.89 -7.92 1.06
C ILE A 136 -9.96 -6.84 1.26
N ARG A 137 -10.30 -6.56 2.52
CA ARG A 137 -11.30 -5.55 2.87
C ARG A 137 -11.09 -4.98 4.27
N MET A 138 -11.70 -3.82 4.52
CA MET A 138 -11.77 -3.24 5.86
C MET A 138 -12.91 -3.91 6.65
N VAL A 139 -12.59 -4.47 7.81
CA VAL A 139 -13.56 -5.10 8.73
C VAL A 139 -13.46 -4.43 10.09
N ARG A 140 -14.51 -4.56 10.92
CA ARG A 140 -14.51 -4.05 12.29
C ARG A 140 -14.08 -5.12 13.28
N CYS A 141 -13.29 -4.71 14.27
CA CYS A 141 -12.89 -5.56 15.38
C CYS A 141 -14.07 -5.87 16.29
N PHE A 142 -14.27 -7.14 16.62
CA PHE A 142 -15.31 -7.55 17.57
C PHE A 142 -15.09 -6.99 19.00
N ARG A 143 -13.86 -6.66 19.39
CA ARG A 143 -13.52 -6.21 20.74
C ARG A 143 -13.56 -4.69 20.91
N CYS A 144 -12.96 -3.96 19.97
CA CYS A 144 -12.77 -2.50 20.09
C CYS A 144 -13.44 -1.68 18.98
N ASP A 145 -14.19 -2.33 18.09
CA ASP A 145 -14.88 -1.73 16.92
C ASP A 145 -13.98 -0.99 15.91
N LEU A 146 -12.66 -0.95 16.14
CA LEU A 146 -11.70 -0.36 15.20
C LEU A 146 -11.73 -1.10 13.86
N SER A 147 -11.69 -0.31 12.78
CA SER A 147 -11.59 -0.85 11.42
C SER A 147 -10.15 -1.24 11.10
N PHE A 148 -9.96 -2.43 10.52
CA PHE A 148 -8.65 -2.93 10.12
C PHE A 148 -8.72 -3.78 8.85
N ILE A 149 -7.59 -3.92 8.15
CA ILE A 149 -7.52 -4.70 6.91
C ILE A 149 -7.50 -6.21 7.20
N SER A 150 -8.28 -6.98 6.45
CA SER A 150 -8.33 -8.44 6.57
C SER A 150 -8.45 -9.10 5.19
N PRO A 151 -7.80 -10.26 4.97
CA PRO A 151 -8.10 -11.12 3.84
C PRO A 151 -9.58 -11.53 3.81
N GLN A 152 -10.16 -11.60 2.62
CA GLN A 152 -11.51 -12.08 2.39
C GLN A 152 -11.65 -13.55 2.82
N SER A 153 -10.61 -14.35 2.66
CA SER A 153 -10.55 -15.76 3.11
C SER A 153 -10.77 -15.96 4.62
N CYS A 154 -10.62 -14.90 5.43
CA CYS A 154 -10.92 -14.93 6.86
C CYS A 154 -12.42 -14.76 7.19
N ASP A 155 -13.25 -14.48 6.19
CA ASP A 155 -14.70 -14.31 6.31
C ASP A 155 -15.41 -15.66 6.41
N ARG A 156 -15.33 -16.26 7.59
CA ARG A 156 -16.17 -17.42 7.92
C ARG A 156 -17.33 -16.93 8.78
N PRO A 157 -18.57 -17.40 8.56
CA PRO A 157 -19.78 -16.90 9.23
C PRO A 157 -19.78 -17.03 10.77
N ARG A 158 -18.76 -17.67 11.36
CA ARG A 158 -18.59 -17.82 12.81
C ARG A 158 -17.29 -17.20 13.35
N LYS A 159 -16.42 -16.65 12.50
CA LYS A 159 -15.11 -16.15 12.92
C LYS A 159 -15.22 -14.66 13.24
N LYS A 160 -15.07 -14.32 14.52
CA LYS A 160 -14.99 -12.93 14.97
C LYS A 160 -13.68 -12.33 14.46
N HIS A 161 -13.76 -11.20 13.77
CA HIS A 161 -12.58 -10.46 13.33
C HIS A 161 -11.93 -9.78 14.53
N ILE A 162 -10.67 -10.09 14.81
CA ILE A 162 -9.87 -9.45 15.87
C ILE A 162 -8.77 -8.63 15.19
N CYS A 163 -8.66 -7.36 15.56
CA CYS A 163 -7.66 -6.45 15.02
C CYS A 163 -6.26 -6.80 15.56
N PRO A 164 -5.19 -6.40 14.86
CA PRO A 164 -3.81 -6.64 15.32
C PRO A 164 -3.56 -6.14 16.75
N PHE A 165 -4.11 -4.98 17.13
CA PHE A 165 -3.91 -4.40 18.47
C PHE A 165 -4.50 -5.24 19.60
N CYS A 166 -5.70 -5.81 19.41
CA CYS A 166 -6.32 -6.67 20.40
C CYS A 166 -5.66 -8.06 20.45
N SER A 167 -5.13 -8.54 19.33
CA SER A 167 -4.43 -9.83 19.29
C SER A 167 -3.11 -9.79 20.07
N ASP A 168 -2.34 -8.69 19.95
CA ASP A 168 -1.08 -8.54 20.67
C ASP A 168 -1.31 -8.46 22.19
N ALA A 169 -2.35 -7.75 22.63
CA ALA A 169 -2.72 -7.66 24.04
C ALA A 169 -3.08 -9.02 24.68
N GLU A 170 -3.53 -10.01 23.90
CA GLU A 170 -3.79 -11.37 24.40
C GLU A 170 -2.50 -12.15 24.60
N ALA A 171 -1.56 -12.05 23.65
CA ALA A 171 -0.28 -12.75 23.73
C ALA A 171 0.56 -12.30 24.94
N GLU A 172 0.50 -11.03 25.31
CA GLU A 172 1.18 -10.49 26.49
C GLU A 172 0.57 -10.99 27.82
N ASN A 173 -0.76 -11.18 27.85
CA ASN A 173 -1.48 -11.67 29.02
C ASN A 173 -1.39 -13.20 29.21
N GLU A 174 -1.19 -13.98 28.16
CA GLU A 174 -0.96 -15.44 28.24
C GLU A 174 0.49 -15.80 28.61
N SER A 175 1.41 -14.83 28.49
CA SER A 175 2.85 -14.99 28.78
C SER A 175 3.23 -14.50 30.19
N SER A 176 2.26 -14.03 30.98
CA SER A 176 2.40 -13.51 32.35
C SER A 176 1.69 -14.42 33.36
#